data_AF-A0A1A8NQI9-F1
#
_entry.id   AF-A0A1A8NQI9-F1
#
_cell.length_a   1.000
_cell.length_b   1.000
_cell.length_c   1.000
_cell.angle_alpha   90.00
_cell.angle_beta   90.00
_cell.angle_gamma   90.00
#
_symmetry.space_group_name_H-M   'P 1'
#
loop_
_entity.id
_entity.type
_entity.pdbx_description
1 polymer ?
#
loop_
_entity_poly.entity_id
_entity_poly.type
_entity_poly.pdbx_seq_one_letter_code
_entity_poly.pdbx_strand_id
1 'polypeptide(L)' 'CCENDINILRVNSTRRLAEILGGGGKLSGAEPLDLHCVLVTSPHPASWKDPALGKLNRFCRESRCMDQWIPIINLPER' A
#
# COMPACT_ATOMS: atom_id res chain seq x y z
N CYS A 1 11.30 -3.68 7.18
CA CYS A 1 10.13 -2.97 7.73
C CYS A 1 9.96 -3.20 9.23
N CYS A 2 9.84 -4.45 9.70
CA CYS A 2 9.57 -4.75 11.11
C CYS A 2 10.57 -4.13 12.11
N GLU A 3 11.87 -4.24 11.85
CA GLU A 3 12.92 -3.68 12.73
C GLU A 3 12.91 -2.14 12.82
N ASN A 4 12.25 -1.47 11.87
CA ASN A 4 12.19 -0.01 11.79
C ASN A 4 10.80 0.53 12.15
N ASP A 5 9.93 -0.30 12.74
CA ASP A 5 8.51 0.00 13.02
C ASP A 5 7.73 0.55 11.80
N ILE A 6 8.10 0.08 10.60
CA ILE A 6 7.42 0.45 9.36
C ILE A 6 6.26 -0.53 9.15
N ASN A 7 5.05 0.01 9.03
CA ASN A 7 3.87 -0.76 8.63
C ASN A 7 4.08 -1.39 7.24
N ILE A 8 3.79 -2.68 7.12
CA ILE A 8 3.80 -3.42 5.86
C ILE A 8 2.54 -4.26 5.75
N LEU A 9 1.97 -4.30 4.54
CA LEU A 9 0.81 -5.11 4.20
C LEU A 9 0.96 -5.66 2.78
N ARG A 10 0.20 -6.70 2.46
CA ARG A 10 0.09 -7.26 1.11
C ARG A 10 -1.23 -6.84 0.49
N VAL A 11 -1.24 -6.68 -0.83
CA VAL A 11 -2.47 -6.51 -1.61
C VAL A 11 -2.79 -7.82 -2.34
N ASN A 12 -4.07 -8.05 -2.60
CA ASN A 12 -4.53 -9.22 -3.36
C ASN A 12 -4.25 -9.14 -4.87
N SER A 13 -3.99 -7.96 -5.43
CA SER A 13 -3.78 -7.77 -6.87
C SER A 13 -2.82 -6.62 -7.17
N THR A 14 -1.63 -6.96 -7.69
CA THR A 14 -0.62 -5.99 -8.16
C THR A 14 -1.10 -5.23 -9.39
N ARG A 15 -1.85 -5.88 -10.28
CA ARG A 15 -2.52 -5.24 -11.42
C ARG A 15 -3.46 -4.13 -10.96
N ARG A 16 -4.29 -4.40 -9.95
CA ARG A 16 -5.22 -3.40 -9.42
C ARG A 16 -4.49 -2.25 -8.74
N LEU A 17 -3.40 -2.55 -8.02
CA LEU A 17 -2.53 -1.53 -7.45
C LEU A 17 -1.95 -0.61 -8.54
N ALA A 18 -1.48 -1.16 -9.66
CA ALA A 18 -0.99 -0.39 -10.79
C ALA A 18 -2.07 0.53 -11.41
N GLU A 19 -3.31 0.05 -11.53
CA GLU A 19 -4.43 0.86 -12.02
C GLU A 19 -4.74 2.05 -11.10
N ILE A 20 -4.70 1.86 -9.77
CA ILE A 20 -4.94 2.91 -8.77
C ILE A 20 -3.84 3.97 -8.81
N LEU A 21 -2.58 3.57 -8.98
CA LEU A 21 -1.43 4.46 -9.01
C LEU A 21 -1.25 5.21 -10.34
N GLY A 22 -2.19 5.05 -11.28
CA GLY A 22 -2.10 5.68 -12.60
C GLY A 22 -1.18 4.94 -13.58
N GLY A 23 -0.58 3.81 -13.19
CA GLY A 23 0.18 2.91 -14.07
C GLY A 23 -0.68 2.18 -15.12
N GLY A 24 -2.01 2.27 -15.00
CA GLY A 24 -2.96 1.80 -16.02
C GLY A 24 -3.33 2.85 -17.08
N GLY A 25 -2.73 4.04 -17.05
CA GLY A 25 -2.99 5.14 -17.98
C GLY A 25 -2.03 5.17 -19.16
N LYS A 26 -2.44 4.60 -20.30
CA LYS A 26 -2.01 4.89 -21.69
C LYS A 26 -0.64 5.57 -21.85
N LEU A 27 0.45 4.87 -21.60
CA LEU A 27 1.64 5.03 -22.45
C LEU A 27 1.42 4.05 -23.61
N SER A 28 0.93 4.57 -24.73
CA SER A 28 0.72 3.83 -25.97
C SER A 28 1.97 3.00 -26.33
N GLY A 29 1.97 1.70 -26.00
CA GLY A 29 3.04 0.76 -26.34
C GLY A 29 4.07 0.47 -25.24
N ALA A 30 3.87 0.90 -23.99
CA ALA A 30 4.74 0.52 -22.87
C ALA A 30 4.21 -0.74 -22.16
N GLU A 31 5.11 -1.65 -21.81
CA GLU A 31 4.83 -2.83 -20.99
C GLU A 31 4.11 -2.42 -19.68
N PRO A 32 3.16 -3.24 -19.19
CA PRO A 32 2.46 -2.93 -17.94
C PRO A 32 3.47 -2.70 -16.81
N LEU A 33 3.29 -1.62 -16.04
CA LEU A 33 4.15 -1.33 -14.89
C LEU A 33 4.10 -2.50 -13.92
N ASP A 34 5.23 -3.18 -13.75
CA ASP A 34 5.36 -4.35 -12.90
C ASP A 34 5.52 -3.93 -11.43
N LEU A 35 4.44 -3.36 -10.87
CA LEU A 35 4.39 -2.82 -9.51
C LEU A 35 4.13 -3.92 -8.48
N HIS A 36 5.19 -4.63 -8.10
CA HIS A 36 5.14 -5.64 -7.03
C HIS A 36 5.21 -5.06 -5.62
N CYS A 37 5.80 -3.87 -5.47
CA CYS A 37 6.03 -3.27 -4.17
C CYS A 37 6.03 -1.74 -4.27
N VAL A 38 5.41 -1.08 -3.29
CA VAL A 38 5.37 0.37 -3.18
C VAL A 38 5.71 0.75 -1.75
N LEU A 39 6.74 1.59 -1.61
CA LEU A 39 7.12 2.19 -0.33
C LEU A 39 6.64 3.63 -0.31
N VAL A 40 5.68 3.93 0.57
CA VAL A 40 5.25 5.30 0.82
C VAL A 40 6.22 5.95 1.80
N THR A 41 6.83 7.06 1.41
CA THR A 41 7.73 7.85 2.26
C THR A 41 7.25 9.29 2.33
N SER A 42 7.68 10.02 3.35
CA SER A 42 7.39 11.44 3.46
C SER A 42 8.62 12.22 3.89
N PRO A 43 8.93 13.36 3.25
CA PRO A 43 10.08 14.19 3.62
C PRO A 43 9.86 14.95 4.93
N HIS A 44 8.62 15.02 5.44
CA HIS A 44 8.30 15.68 6.69
C HIS A 44 7.30 14.86 7.52
N PRO A 45 7.52 14.66 8.84
CA PRO A 45 6.59 13.94 9.70
C PRO A 45 5.17 14.53 9.68
N ALA A 46 5.06 15.86 9.56
CA ALA A 46 3.80 16.59 9.53
C ALA A 46 2.96 16.34 8.26
N SER A 47 3.53 15.74 7.22
CA SER A 47 2.86 15.44 5.96
C SER A 47 2.08 14.12 5.99
N TRP A 48 2.25 13.30 7.05
CA TRP A 48 1.48 12.05 7.27
C TRP A 48 0.05 12.28 7.80
N LYS A 49 -0.58 13.41 7.46
CA LYS A 49 -1.89 13.80 8.02
C LYS A 49 -3.11 13.23 7.29
N ASP A 50 -2.89 12.40 6.27
CA ASP A 50 -3.99 11.79 5.53
C ASP A 50 -4.80 10.83 6.44
N PRO A 51 -6.14 11.04 6.60
CA PRO A 51 -6.96 10.19 7.45
C PRO A 51 -6.98 8.71 7.02
N ALA A 52 -6.82 8.41 5.73
CA ALA A 52 -6.76 7.05 5.22
C ALA A 52 -5.47 6.35 5.66
N LEU A 53 -4.34 7.07 5.71
CA LEU A 53 -3.10 6.54 6.30
C LEU A 53 -3.29 6.22 7.79
N GLY A 54 -4.02 7.05 8.52
CA GLY A 54 -4.40 6.76 9.92
C GLY A 54 -5.21 5.46 10.06
N LYS A 55 -6.16 5.20 9.15
CA LYS A 55 -6.93 3.95 9.11
C LYS A 55 -6.05 2.74 8.81
N LEU A 56 -5.14 2.84 7.83
CA LEU A 56 -4.20 1.76 7.49
C LEU A 56 -3.26 1.45 8.65
N ASN A 57 -2.72 2.47 9.32
CA ASN A 57 -1.87 2.30 10.50
C ASN A 57 -2.61 1.56 11.63
N ARG A 58 -3.88 1.90 11.87
CA ARG A 58 -4.73 1.21 12.85
C ARG A 58 -4.97 -0.25 12.46
N PHE A 59 -5.35 -0.51 11.21
CA PHE A 59 -5.57 -1.86 10.69
C PHE A 59 -4.32 -2.74 10.85
N CYS A 60 -3.13 -2.25 10.49
CA CYS A 60 -1.89 -2.98 10.66
C CYS A 60 -1.57 -3.28 12.13
N ARG A 61 -1.85 -2.34 13.04
CA ARG A 61 -1.65 -2.56 14.48
C ARG A 61 -2.61 -3.61 15.04
N GLU A 62 -3.90 -3.51 14.70
CA GLU A 62 -4.92 -4.47 15.14
C GLU A 62 -4.64 -5.87 14.60
N SER A 63 -4.18 -5.98 13.36
CA SER A 63 -3.75 -7.25 12.75
C SER A 63 -2.57 -7.88 13.49
N ARG A 64 -1.57 -7.08 13.90
CA ARG A 64 -0.44 -7.56 14.69
C ARG A 64 -0.85 -8.10 16.06
N CYS A 65 -1.90 -7.56 16.68
CA CYS A 65 -2.47 -8.09 17.93
C CYS A 65 -3.15 -9.47 17.74
N MET A 66 -3.42 -9.87 16.49
CA MET A 66 -4.03 -11.14 16.10
C MET A 66 -3.01 -12.07 15.41
N ASP A 67 -1.71 -11.87 15.65
CA ASP A 67 -0.59 -12.62 15.04
C ASP A 67 -0.51 -12.53 13.51
N GLN A 68 -1.21 -11.57 12.89
CA GLN A 68 -1.14 -11.28 11.46
C GLN A 68 -0.08 -10.20 11.20
N TRP A 69 1.18 -10.62 11.15
CA TRP A 69 2.34 -9.72 11.00
C TRP A 69 2.39 -8.98 9.67
N ILE A 70 1.87 -9.59 8.60
CA ILE A 70 1.78 -8.99 7.27
C ILE A 70 0.33 -9.15 6.79
N PRO A 71 -0.59 -8.25 7.20
CA PRO A 71 -1.99 -8.38 6.84
C PRO A 71 -2.20 -8.19 5.33
N ILE A 72 -3.29 -8.75 4.82
CA ILE A 72 -3.69 -8.63 3.42
C ILE A 72 -4.87 -7.67 3.33
N ILE A 73 -4.83 -6.74 2.38
CA ILE A 73 -5.98 -5.91 2.01
C ILE A 73 -6.49 -6.29 0.62
N ASN A 74 -7.80 -6.42 0.50
CA ASN A 74 -8.46 -6.63 -0.79
C ASN A 74 -8.78 -5.27 -1.39
N LEU A 75 -8.17 -4.97 -2.53
CA LEU A 75 -8.46 -3.74 -3.27
C LEU A 75 -9.84 -3.86 -3.93
N PRO A 76 -10.70 -2.84 -3.83
CA PRO A 76 -12.03 -2.89 -4.45
C PRO A 76 -11.92 -2.89 -5.98
N GLU A 77 -12.89 -3.53 -6.63
CA GLU A 77 -13.09 -3.43 -8.09
C GLU A 77 -13.46 -1.98 -8.49
N ARG A 78 -13.37 -1.67 -9.79
CA ARG A 78 -13.55 -0.30 -10.32
C ARG A 78 -15.00 0.01 -10.61
#